data_AF-A0A7C9AEJ5-F1
#
_entry.id   AF-A0A7C9AEJ5-F1
#
_cell.length_a   1.000
_cell.length_b   1.000
_cell.length_c   1.000
_cell.angle_alpha   90.00
_cell.angle_beta   90.00
_cell.angle_gamma   90.00
#
_symmetry.space_group_name_H-M   'P 1'
#
loop_
_entity.id
_entity.type
_entity.pdbx_description
1 polymer ?
#
loop_
_entity_poly.entity_id
_entity_poly.type
_entity_poly.pdbx_seq_one_letter_code
_entity_poly.pdbx_strand_id
1 'polypeptide(L)'
;PRTDVSEKRIVGVFHELLHLTIHKQTERKNVSNLRMPLGLPQKFTKVFERHPGIFYISMKNDTHTVVLREAFCGSQLVEKHPLVEITQRYADMMAKGFLDRSRGLHREPRDSELV
;
A
#
# COMPACT_ATOMS: atom_id res chain seq x y z
N PRO A 1 14.05 27.28 -7.29
CA PRO A 1 15.46 26.80 -7.23
C PRO A 1 15.54 25.40 -6.59
N ARG A 2 16.21 24.45 -7.24
CA ARG A 2 16.48 23.11 -6.68
C ARG A 2 17.71 23.21 -5.78
N THR A 3 17.50 23.38 -4.49
CA THR A 3 18.59 23.29 -3.50
C THR A 3 18.62 21.88 -2.95
N ASP A 4 19.81 21.34 -2.69
CA ASP A 4 19.98 20.03 -2.02
C ASP A 4 19.16 19.97 -0.71
N VAL A 5 19.13 21.08 0.02
CA VAL A 5 18.30 21.25 1.23
C VAL A 5 16.81 21.03 0.98
N SER A 6 16.25 21.59 -0.11
CA SER A 6 14.84 21.40 -0.46
C SER A 6 14.53 19.94 -0.83
N GLU A 7 15.46 19.26 -1.48
CA GLU A 7 15.30 17.86 -1.88
C GLU A 7 15.34 16.94 -0.66
N LYS A 8 16.30 17.14 0.24
CA LYS A 8 16.38 16.44 1.53
C LYS A 8 15.13 16.63 2.38
N ARG A 9 14.57 17.85 2.44
CA ARG A 9 13.30 18.11 3.14
C ARG A 9 12.16 17.28 2.56
N ILE A 10 12.04 17.22 1.24
CA ILE A 10 10.97 16.45 0.57
C ILE A 10 11.11 14.96 0.90
N VAL A 11 12.33 14.42 0.81
CA VAL A 11 12.62 13.03 1.17
C VAL A 11 12.21 12.75 2.61
N GLY A 12 12.64 13.58 3.57
CA GLY A 12 12.29 13.41 4.98
C GLY A 12 10.78 13.48 5.24
N VAL A 13 10.08 14.46 4.66
CA VAL A 13 8.63 14.58 4.83
C VAL A 13 7.89 13.34 4.32
N PHE A 14 8.23 12.85 3.13
CA PHE A 14 7.56 11.66 2.58
C PHE A 14 7.99 10.37 3.25
N HIS A 15 9.21 10.30 3.75
CA HIS A 15 9.68 9.17 4.55
C HIS A 15 8.82 9.02 5.80
N GLU A 16 8.69 10.08 6.60
CA GLU A 16 7.85 10.10 7.81
C GLU A 16 6.36 9.92 7.50
N LEU A 17 5.85 10.61 6.49
CA LEU A 17 4.44 10.52 6.11
C LEU A 17 4.07 9.08 5.70
N LEU A 18 4.90 8.42 4.89
CA LEU A 18 4.67 7.03 4.53
C LEU A 18 4.82 6.13 5.75
N HIS A 19 5.75 6.45 6.66
CA HIS A 19 5.90 5.71 7.90
C HIS A 19 4.64 5.76 8.79
N LEU A 20 3.85 6.83 8.73
CA LEU A 20 2.56 6.93 9.43
C LEU A 20 1.43 6.14 8.75
N THR A 21 1.57 5.76 7.48
CA THR A 21 0.53 4.99 6.79
C THR A 21 0.57 3.50 7.19
N ILE A 22 -0.61 2.88 7.27
CA ILE A 22 -0.75 1.46 7.67
C ILE A 22 0.07 0.52 6.78
N HIS A 23 0.04 0.74 5.47
CA HIS A 23 0.76 -0.10 4.49
C HIS A 23 2.13 0.46 4.09
N LYS A 24 2.59 1.54 4.71
CA LYS A 24 3.86 2.23 4.39
C LYS A 24 3.98 2.57 2.88
N GLN A 25 2.83 2.85 2.25
CA GLN A 25 2.70 3.14 0.83
C GLN A 25 1.49 4.03 0.57
N THR A 26 1.49 4.76 -0.55
CA THR A 26 0.34 5.57 -1.00
C THR A 26 0.35 5.79 -2.51
N GLU A 27 -0.79 6.12 -3.09
CA GLU A 27 -0.88 6.40 -4.52
C GLU A 27 -0.18 7.72 -4.90
N ARG A 28 0.44 7.75 -6.09
CA ARG A 28 1.06 8.95 -6.65
C ARG A 28 0.07 10.11 -6.80
N LYS A 29 -1.22 9.80 -7.03
CA LYS A 29 -2.31 10.79 -7.05
C LYS A 29 -2.48 11.44 -5.67
N ASN A 30 -2.53 10.65 -4.60
CA ASN A 30 -2.61 11.16 -3.22
C ASN A 30 -1.41 12.02 -2.86
N VAL A 31 -0.21 11.57 -3.23
CA VAL A 31 1.01 12.37 -3.07
C VAL A 31 0.88 13.73 -3.77
N SER A 32 0.35 13.74 -5.00
CA SER A 32 0.17 14.97 -5.78
C SER A 32 -0.85 15.93 -5.13
N ASN A 33 -1.90 15.40 -4.50
CA ASN A 33 -2.89 16.18 -3.76
C ASN A 33 -2.28 16.88 -2.52
N LEU A 34 -1.27 16.26 -1.91
CA LEU A 34 -0.55 16.81 -0.75
C LEU A 34 0.46 17.91 -1.10
N ARG A 35 0.60 18.25 -2.40
CA ARG A 35 1.53 19.30 -2.85
C ARG A 35 1.28 20.65 -2.18
N MET A 36 0.02 21.12 -2.21
CA MET A 36 -0.34 22.43 -1.68
C MET A 36 -0.26 22.48 -0.14
N PRO A 37 -0.85 21.52 0.60
CA PRO A 37 -0.76 21.50 2.06
C PRO A 37 0.67 21.45 2.62
N LEU A 38 1.59 20.77 1.92
CA LEU A 38 2.98 20.59 2.37
C LEU A 38 3.96 21.64 1.81
N GLY A 39 3.45 22.61 1.04
CA GLY A 39 4.26 23.67 0.42
C GLY A 39 5.31 23.13 -0.56
N LEU A 40 4.97 22.09 -1.33
CA LEU A 40 5.92 21.36 -2.17
C LEU A 40 6.08 21.99 -3.58
N PRO A 41 7.28 21.93 -4.17
CA PRO A 41 7.52 22.41 -5.54
C PRO A 41 6.70 21.67 -6.59
N GLN A 42 6.36 22.31 -7.72
CA GLN A 42 5.54 21.71 -8.79
C GLN A 42 6.05 20.35 -9.30
N LYS A 43 7.37 20.16 -9.36
CA LYS A 43 8.01 18.95 -9.91
C LYS A 43 8.66 18.07 -8.83
N PHE A 44 8.07 18.02 -7.64
CA PHE A 44 8.61 17.27 -6.50
C PHE A 44 8.53 15.75 -6.67
N THR A 45 7.60 15.24 -7.48
CA THR A 45 7.41 13.78 -7.70
C THR A 45 8.64 13.09 -8.32
N LYS A 46 9.55 13.85 -8.93
CA LYS A 46 10.84 13.31 -9.41
C LYS A 46 11.77 12.85 -8.28
N VAL A 47 11.52 13.26 -7.03
CA VAL A 47 12.32 12.84 -5.88
C VAL A 47 12.21 11.33 -5.66
N PHE A 48 11.03 10.74 -5.88
CA PHE A 48 10.84 9.29 -5.72
C PHE A 48 11.67 8.48 -6.73
N GLU A 49 11.81 8.98 -7.96
CA GLU A 49 12.62 8.34 -9.02
C GLU A 49 14.13 8.50 -8.77
N ARG A 50 14.55 9.54 -8.05
CA ARG A 50 15.96 9.84 -7.77
C ARG A 50 16.52 9.13 -6.56
N HIS A 51 15.66 8.71 -5.63
CA HIS A 51 16.05 8.04 -4.39
C HIS A 51 15.51 6.60 -4.32
N PRO A 52 15.89 5.71 -5.26
CA PRO A 52 15.41 4.32 -5.30
C PRO A 52 15.89 3.46 -4.12
N GLY A 53 16.87 3.94 -3.35
CA GLY A 53 17.30 3.32 -2.09
C GLY A 53 16.25 3.45 -0.99
N ILE A 54 15.43 4.50 -1.04
CA ILE A 54 14.45 4.85 0.00
C ILE A 54 13.03 4.59 -0.50
N PHE A 55 12.71 5.06 -1.70
CA PHE A 55 11.37 4.92 -2.28
C PHE A 55 11.37 3.93 -3.44
N TYR A 56 10.29 3.20 -3.57
CA TYR A 56 10.01 2.34 -4.71
C TYR A 56 8.69 2.78 -5.35
N ILE A 57 8.62 2.79 -6.68
CA ILE A 57 7.38 3.07 -7.40
C ILE A 57 6.90 1.77 -8.03
N SER A 58 5.76 1.29 -7.55
CA SER A 58 5.04 0.17 -8.15
C SER A 58 4.01 0.70 -9.15
N MET A 59 3.79 -0.02 -10.23
CA MET A 59 2.71 0.26 -11.18
C MET A 59 1.80 -0.96 -11.26
N LYS A 60 0.53 -0.79 -10.90
CA LYS A 60 -0.50 -1.83 -10.96
C LYS A 60 -1.76 -1.26 -11.56
N ASN A 61 -2.29 -1.86 -12.63
CA ASN A 61 -3.53 -1.44 -13.30
C ASN A 61 -3.57 0.08 -13.58
N ASP A 62 -2.52 0.60 -14.22
CA ASP A 62 -2.29 2.03 -14.50
C ASP A 62 -2.22 2.96 -13.28
N THR A 63 -2.18 2.38 -12.08
CA THR A 63 -2.07 3.12 -10.82
C THR A 63 -0.64 3.02 -10.31
N HIS A 64 -0.01 4.19 -10.13
CA HIS A 64 1.34 4.30 -9.61
C HIS A 64 1.28 4.46 -8.10
N THR A 65 1.96 3.59 -7.36
CA THR A 65 2.02 3.60 -5.89
C THR A 65 3.46 3.85 -5.47
N VAL A 66 3.65 4.83 -4.58
CA VAL A 66 4.92 5.09 -3.92
C VAL A 66 4.97 4.28 -2.64
N VAL A 67 6.01 3.47 -2.49
CA VAL A 67 6.23 2.54 -1.38
C VAL A 67 7.53 2.91 -0.68
N LEU A 68 7.54 2.84 0.64
CA LEU A 68 8.76 3.00 1.44
C LEU A 68 9.56 1.69 1.45
N ARG A 69 10.76 1.67 0.87
CA ARG A 69 11.53 0.43 0.64
C ARG A 69 11.98 -0.24 1.93
N GLU A 70 12.45 0.54 2.90
CA GLU A 70 12.91 0.03 4.20
C GLU A 70 11.80 -0.64 5.02
N ALA A 71 10.53 -0.30 4.76
CA ALA A 71 9.40 -0.89 5.44
C ALA A 71 9.11 -2.32 4.97
N PHE A 72 9.71 -2.78 3.88
CA PHE A 72 9.44 -4.07 3.26
C PHE A 72 10.70 -4.93 3.17
N CYS A 73 10.59 -6.17 3.63
CA CYS A 73 11.54 -7.24 3.35
C CYS A 73 10.96 -8.11 2.22
N GLY A 74 11.38 -7.84 0.98
CA GLY A 74 10.80 -8.47 -0.20
C GLY A 74 9.34 -8.05 -0.40
N SER A 75 8.42 -9.02 -0.34
CA SER A 75 6.97 -8.78 -0.47
C SER A 75 6.25 -8.55 0.86
N GLN A 76 6.95 -8.68 1.99
CA GLN A 76 6.34 -8.60 3.31
C GLN A 76 6.70 -7.30 4.03
N LEU A 77 5.69 -6.69 4.65
CA LEU A 77 5.90 -5.55 5.54
C LEU A 77 6.63 -6.02 6.81
N VAL A 78 7.70 -5.32 7.18
CA VAL A 78 8.56 -5.65 8.33
C VAL A 78 7.77 -5.51 9.63
N GLU A 79 7.09 -4.38 9.81
CA GLU A 79 6.24 -4.10 10.96
C GLU A 79 4.76 -4.11 10.53
N LYS A 80 4.06 -5.21 10.83
CA LYS A 80 2.65 -5.38 10.46
C LYS A 80 1.74 -4.79 11.53
N HIS A 81 0.95 -3.79 11.15
CA HIS A 81 -0.14 -3.32 11.99
C HIS A 81 -1.27 -4.38 12.02
N PRO A 82 -1.96 -4.59 13.16
CA PRO A 82 -3.03 -5.60 13.27
C PRO A 82 -4.13 -5.49 12.19
N LEU A 83 -4.42 -4.26 11.74
CA LEU A 83 -5.37 -4.01 10.65
C LEU A 83 -4.94 -4.64 9.32
N VAL A 84 -3.64 -4.71 9.04
CA VAL A 84 -3.11 -5.39 7.83
C VAL A 84 -3.40 -6.87 7.91
N GLU A 85 -3.21 -7.49 9.08
CA GLU A 85 -3.47 -8.92 9.26
C GLU A 85 -4.96 -9.26 9.14
N ILE A 86 -5.83 -8.42 9.71
CA ILE A 86 -7.29 -8.60 9.61
C ILE A 86 -7.75 -8.48 8.15
N THR A 87 -7.27 -7.47 7.42
CA THR A 87 -7.62 -7.29 6.00
C THR A 87 -7.10 -8.43 5.14
N GLN A 88 -5.89 -8.93 5.40
CA GLN A 88 -5.34 -10.09 4.72
C GLN A 88 -6.16 -11.35 4.99
N ARG A 89 -6.49 -11.63 6.26
CA ARG A 89 -7.34 -12.76 6.63
C ARG A 89 -8.73 -12.68 5.99
N TYR A 90 -9.31 -11.49 5.93
CA TYR A 90 -10.58 -11.26 5.25
C TYR A 90 -10.50 -11.56 3.75
N ALA A 91 -9.45 -11.09 3.08
CA ALA A 91 -9.22 -11.38 1.67
C ALA A 91 -9.05 -12.88 1.41
N ASP A 92 -8.32 -13.59 2.27
CA ASP A 92 -8.13 -15.05 2.17
C ASP A 92 -9.45 -15.81 2.34
N MET A 93 -10.30 -15.39 3.29
CA MET A 93 -11.63 -15.99 3.48
C MET A 93 -12.54 -15.77 2.27
N MET A 94 -12.52 -14.56 1.69
CA MET A 94 -13.30 -14.23 0.49
C MET A 94 -12.84 -15.05 -0.71
N ALA A 95 -11.53 -15.24 -0.88
CA ALA A 95 -10.97 -16.05 -1.95
C ALA A 95 -11.38 -17.53 -1.80
N LYS A 96 -11.30 -18.09 -0.58
CA LYS A 96 -11.76 -19.47 -0.29
C LYS A 96 -13.24 -19.63 -0.58
N GLY A 97 -14.10 -18.77 -0.05
CA GLY A 97 -15.55 -18.83 -0.29
C GLY A 97 -15.94 -18.62 -1.76
N PHE A 98 -15.14 -17.91 -2.55
CA PHE A 98 -15.32 -17.85 -4.00
C PHE A 98 -14.97 -19.19 -4.67
N LEU A 99 -13.82 -19.78 -4.34
CA LEU A 99 -13.39 -21.07 -4.87
C LEU A 99 -14.34 -22.21 -4.48
N ASP A 100 -14.82 -22.23 -3.25
CA ASP A 100 -15.74 -23.24 -2.74
C ASP A 100 -17.10 -23.17 -3.45
N ARG A 101 -17.57 -21.96 -3.79
CA ARG A 101 -18.75 -21.76 -4.64
C ARG A 101 -18.52 -22.25 -6.07
N SER A 102 -17.39 -21.91 -6.68
CA SER A 102 -17.05 -22.38 -8.04
C SER A 102 -16.88 -23.91 -8.11
N ARG A 103 -16.49 -24.56 -7.01
CA ARG A 103 -16.36 -26.02 -6.91
C ARG A 103 -17.65 -26.73 -6.46
N GLY A 104 -18.72 -26.00 -6.17
CA GLY A 104 -19.99 -26.59 -5.69
C GLY A 104 -19.91 -27.19 -4.27
N LEU A 105 -18.90 -26.81 -3.48
CA LEU A 105 -18.66 -27.35 -2.13
C LEU A 105 -19.57 -26.73 -1.05
N HIS A 106 -20.34 -25.68 -1.37
CA HIS A 106 -21.37 -25.11 -0.49
C HIS A 106 -22.71 -25.86 -0.52
N ARG A 107 -22.70 -27.14 -0.92
CA ARG A 107 -23.86 -28.00 -0.66
C ARG A 107 -23.83 -28.36 0.82
N GLU A 108 -24.36 -27.47 1.66
CA GLU A 108 -24.78 -27.83 3.02
C GLU A 108 -25.57 -29.14 2.90
N PRO A 109 -25.23 -30.20 3.68
CA PRO A 109 -26.16 -31.29 3.83
C PRO A 109 -27.42 -30.64 4.39
N ARG A 110 -28.52 -30.67 3.62
CA ARG A 110 -29.83 -30.39 4.19
C ARG A 110 -29.92 -31.27 5.40
N ASP A 111 -29.98 -30.67 6.59
CA ASP A 111 -30.39 -31.37 7.79
C ASP A 111 -31.59 -32.21 7.38
N SER A 112 -31.39 -33.53 7.37
CA SER A 112 -32.50 -34.45 7.28
C SER A 112 -33.25 -34.26 8.58
N GLU A 113 -34.25 -33.39 8.53
CA GLU A 113 -35.41 -33.46 9.40
C GLU A 113 -35.82 -34.93 9.54
N LEU A 114 -36.11 -35.32 10.79
CA LEU A 114 -36.80 -36.53 11.26
C LEU A 114 -35.92 -37.79 11.43
N VAL A 115 -35.48 -38.08 12.65
CA VAL A 115 -36.19 -38.91 13.66
C VAL A 115 -35.77 -38.48 15.07
#